data_AF-C5LVV3-F1
#
_entry.id   AF-C5LVV3-F1
#
_cell.length_a   1.000
_cell.length_b   1.000
_cell.length_c   1.000
_cell.angle_alpha   90.00
_cell.angle_beta   90.00
_cell.angle_gamma   90.00
#
_symmetry.space_group_name_H-M   'P 1'
#
loop_
_entity.id
_entity.type
_entity.pdbx_description
1 polymer ?
#
loop_
_entity_poly.entity_id
_entity_poly.type
_entity_poly.pdbx_seq_one_letter_code
_entity_poly.pdbx_strand_id
1 'polypeptide(L)'
;MYPSYADWIRSYRDLPLKLNQWTNVVRWEFKQPTPFIRTREFLWQEGHTAHATKEEAVELVYSILDLYKMLYEQLLAVPVVQGVKSEMEKFAGE
;
A
#
# COMPACT_ATOMS: atom_id res chain seq x y z
N MET A 1 4.46 -2.39 12.92
CA MET A 1 4.63 -0.96 12.55
C MET A 1 3.79 -0.04 13.43
N TYR A 2 2.47 -0.21 13.51
CA TYR A 2 1.59 0.78 14.17
C TYR A 2 1.80 1.00 15.68
N PRO A 3 2.11 -0.01 16.52
CA PRO A 3 2.49 0.26 17.91
C PRO A 3 3.69 1.22 18.03
N SER A 4 4.71 1.03 17.17
CA SER A 4 5.87 1.93 17.12
C SER A 4 5.49 3.32 16.62
N TYR A 5 4.54 3.45 15.69
CA TYR A 5 4.04 4.75 15.23
C TYR A 5 3.39 5.53 16.38
N ALA A 6 2.60 4.84 17.21
CA ALA A 6 2.00 5.43 18.40
C ALA A 6 3.05 5.90 19.43
N ASP A 7 4.22 5.25 19.44
CA ASP A 7 5.34 5.67 20.29
C ASP A 7 6.12 6.86 19.74
N TRP A 8 6.30 6.94 18.42
CA TRP A 8 7.09 7.97 17.75
C TRP A 8 6.33 9.28 17.54
N ILE A 9 5.03 9.22 17.25
CA ILE A 9 4.23 10.40 16.93
C ILE A 9 3.65 10.97 18.23
N ARG A 10 4.20 12.10 18.69
CA ARG A 10 3.78 12.78 19.93
C ARG A 10 3.28 14.21 19.69
N SER A 11 3.56 14.79 18.52
CA SER A 11 3.16 16.12 18.11
C SER A 11 2.78 16.16 16.63
N TYR A 12 2.03 17.18 16.22
CA TYR A 12 1.79 17.47 14.80
C TYR A 12 3.09 17.66 14.01
N ARG A 13 4.18 18.04 14.69
CA ARG A 13 5.53 18.22 14.09
C ARG A 13 6.19 16.91 13.67
N ASP A 14 5.73 15.79 14.21
CA ASP A 14 6.25 14.45 13.85
C ASP A 14 5.55 13.90 12.60
N LEU A 15 4.56 14.64 12.08
CA LEU A 15 3.82 14.32 10.87
C LEU A 15 4.27 15.22 9.71
N PRO A 16 4.27 14.69 8.46
CA PRO A 16 3.89 13.33 8.11
C PRO A 16 5.01 12.31 8.36
N LEU A 17 4.66 11.16 8.94
CA LEU A 17 5.56 10.01 9.01
C LEU A 17 5.32 9.14 7.77
N LYS A 18 6.37 8.85 6.99
CA LYS A 18 6.30 8.02 5.78
C LYS A 18 7.39 6.96 5.79
N LEU A 19 7.01 5.68 5.93
CA LEU A 19 7.96 4.57 5.87
C LEU A 19 7.55 3.56 4.79
N ASN A 20 8.54 2.87 4.25
CA ASN A 20 8.39 1.79 3.29
C ASN A 20 9.35 0.66 3.66
N GLN A 21 8.90 -0.59 3.52
CA GLN A 21 9.77 -1.75 3.65
C GLN A 21 9.64 -2.67 2.44
N TRP A 22 10.75 -3.33 2.08
CA TRP A 22 10.80 -4.42 1.13
C TRP A 22 11.01 -5.72 1.91
N THR A 23 10.08 -6.66 1.78
CA THR A 23 10.11 -7.91 2.53
C THR A 23 9.39 -9.01 1.78
N ASN A 24 9.59 -10.26 2.18
CA ASN A 24 8.68 -11.35 1.90
C ASN A 24 7.50 -11.33 2.88
N VAL A 25 6.33 -11.76 2.40
CA VAL A 25 5.15 -12.04 3.24
C VAL A 25 4.68 -13.45 2.97
N VAL A 26 4.31 -14.15 4.04
CA VAL A 26 3.76 -15.50 3.97
C VAL A 26 2.25 -15.45 4.23
N ARG A 27 1.46 -15.95 3.28
CA ARG A 27 0.01 -16.16 3.41
C ARG A 27 -0.31 -17.60 3.03
N TRP A 28 -0.99 -18.33 3.92
CA TRP A 28 -1.42 -19.70 3.62
C TRP A 28 -2.65 -19.69 2.73
N GLU A 29 -2.45 -19.34 1.45
CA GLU A 29 -3.52 -19.22 0.46
C GLU A 29 -4.20 -20.57 0.21
N PHE A 30 -5.53 -20.58 0.33
CA PHE A 30 -6.38 -21.76 0.07
C PHE A 30 -6.84 -21.87 -1.38
N LYS A 31 -6.84 -20.74 -2.10
CA LYS A 31 -7.17 -20.70 -3.53
C LYS A 31 -6.03 -21.31 -4.35
N GLN A 32 -6.34 -21.73 -5.58
CA GLN A 32 -5.36 -22.29 -6.51
C GLN A 32 -4.13 -21.37 -6.62
N PRO A 33 -2.91 -21.86 -6.32
CA PRO A 33 -1.70 -21.09 -6.52
C PRO A 33 -1.40 -20.96 -8.01
N THR A 34 -0.95 -19.76 -8.39
CA THR A 34 -0.51 -19.41 -9.75
C THR A 34 0.80 -18.66 -9.61
N PRO A 35 1.91 -19.10 -10.26
CA PRO A 35 3.19 -18.41 -10.16
C PRO A 35 3.06 -16.90 -10.41
N PHE A 36 3.75 -16.11 -9.58
CA PHE A 36 3.69 -14.64 -9.50
C PHE A 36 2.35 -14.03 -9.07
N ILE A 37 1.21 -14.54 -9.57
CA ILE A 37 -0.11 -13.96 -9.32
C ILE A 37 -0.65 -14.30 -7.92
N ARG A 38 -0.37 -15.51 -7.42
CA ARG A 38 -0.76 -15.98 -6.08
C ARG A 38 0.15 -17.10 -5.61
N THR A 39 1.06 -16.78 -4.71
CA THR A 39 1.98 -17.73 -4.06
C THR A 39 1.84 -17.65 -2.53
N ARG A 40 2.29 -18.70 -1.82
CA ARG A 40 2.23 -18.73 -0.34
C ARG A 40 3.27 -17.81 0.31
N GLU A 41 4.37 -17.58 -0.38
CA GLU A 41 5.37 -16.59 -0.05
C GLU A 41 5.58 -15.72 -1.28
N PHE A 42 5.57 -14.40 -1.10
CA PHE A 42 5.80 -13.45 -2.19
C PHE A 42 6.61 -12.25 -1.69
N LEU A 43 7.43 -11.71 -2.58
CA LEU A 43 8.15 -10.47 -2.36
C LEU A 43 7.21 -9.30 -2.61
N TRP A 44 7.26 -8.29 -1.74
CA TRP A 44 6.51 -7.06 -1.95
C TRP A 44 7.21 -5.85 -1.33
N GLN A 45 6.66 -4.68 -1.64
CA GLN A 45 6.81 -3.51 -0.80
C GLN A 45 5.53 -3.31 0.01
N GLU A 46 5.65 -2.64 1.15
CA GLU A 46 4.51 -2.06 1.86
C GLU A 46 4.88 -0.68 2.40
N GLY A 47 4.08 0.33 2.02
CA GLY A 47 4.20 1.70 2.47
C GLY A 47 3.17 2.03 3.54
N HIS A 48 3.60 2.61 4.66
CA HIS A 48 2.73 2.99 5.77
C HIS A 48 3.01 4.44 6.18
N THR A 49 1.97 5.26 6.14
CA THR A 49 2.10 6.70 6.32
C THR A 49 1.07 7.24 7.31
N ALA A 50 1.44 8.21 8.12
CA ALA A 50 0.54 8.94 9.00
C ALA A 50 0.65 10.44 8.68
N HIS A 51 -0.49 11.12 8.65
CA HIS A 51 -0.61 12.53 8.24
C HIS A 51 -1.45 13.31 9.24
N ALA A 52 -1.26 14.64 9.28
CA ALA A 52 -2.01 15.50 10.18
C ALA A 52 -3.46 15.72 9.68
N THR A 53 -3.65 15.69 8.35
CA THR A 53 -4.95 15.92 7.72
C THR A 53 -5.33 14.77 6.79
N LYS A 54 -6.64 14.62 6.55
CA LYS A 54 -7.16 13.63 5.60
C LYS A 54 -6.77 14.00 4.17
N GLU A 55 -6.76 15.28 3.86
CA GLU A 55 -6.43 15.84 2.55
C GLU A 55 -5.01 15.44 2.13
N GLU A 56 -4.02 15.60 3.02
CA GLU A 56 -2.63 15.17 2.78
C GLU A 56 -2.51 13.64 2.60
N ALA A 57 -3.26 12.87 3.39
CA ALA A 57 -3.28 11.42 3.27
C ALA A 57 -3.84 10.98 1.91
N VAL A 58 -4.95 11.58 1.48
CA VAL A 58 -5.60 11.30 0.19
C VAL A 58 -4.72 11.72 -0.98
N GLU A 59 -4.05 12.88 -0.92
CA GLU A 59 -3.10 13.32 -1.93
C GLU A 59 -1.97 12.28 -2.12
N LEU A 60 -1.43 11.75 -1.02
CA LEU A 60 -0.41 10.72 -1.09
C LEU A 60 -0.94 9.39 -1.64
N VAL A 61 -2.17 8.98 -1.29
CA VAL A 61 -2.81 7.79 -1.85
C VAL A 61 -2.86 7.85 -3.38
N TYR A 62 -3.31 8.98 -3.95
CA TYR A 62 -3.35 9.14 -5.40
C TYR A 62 -1.95 9.23 -6.02
N SER A 63 -1.01 9.91 -5.37
CA SER A 63 0.39 9.97 -5.83
C SER A 63 1.01 8.58 -5.93
N ILE A 64 0.78 7.71 -4.94
CA ILE A 64 1.26 6.32 -4.96
C ILE A 64 0.51 5.48 -5.99
N LEU A 65 -0.79 5.70 -6.18
CA LEU A 65 -1.56 5.03 -7.23
C LEU A 65 -1.03 5.37 -8.64
N ASP A 66 -0.60 6.61 -8.86
CA ASP A 66 0.05 7.04 -10.10
C ASP A 66 1.42 6.38 -10.27
N LEU A 67 2.22 6.22 -9.21
CA LEU A 67 3.47 5.46 -9.25
C LEU A 67 3.23 4.00 -9.64
N TYR A 68 2.19 3.36 -9.09
CA TYR A 68 1.83 1.98 -9.49
C TYR A 68 1.41 1.91 -10.95
N LYS A 69 0.65 2.89 -11.45
CA LYS A 69 0.33 2.96 -12.88
C LYS A 69 1.58 3.11 -13.74
N MET A 70 2.49 4.01 -13.38
CA MET A 70 3.75 4.19 -14.11
C MET A 70 4.62 2.93 -14.08
N LEU A 71 4.69 2.23 -12.95
CA LEU A 71 5.39 0.96 -12.85
C LEU A 71 4.84 -0.05 -13.88
N TYR A 72 3.51 -0.21 -13.95
CA TYR A 72 2.91 -1.15 -14.89
C TYR A 72 3.03 -0.68 -16.36
N GLU A 73 2.70 0.58 -16.66
CA GLU A 73 2.63 1.06 -18.03
C GLU A 73 4.00 1.40 -18.63
N GLN A 74 4.88 2.05 -17.87
CA GLN A 74 6.15 2.55 -18.38
C GLN A 74 7.28 1.53 -18.22
N LEU A 75 7.34 0.80 -17.10
CA LEU A 75 8.39 -0.20 -16.88
C LEU A 75 7.99 -1.59 -17.43
N LEU A 76 6.74 -2.02 -17.21
CA LEU A 76 6.30 -3.37 -17.57
C LEU A 76 5.52 -3.44 -18.89
N ALA A 77 5.18 -2.30 -19.50
CA ALA A 77 4.37 -2.20 -20.73
C ALA A 77 2.98 -2.90 -20.62
N VAL A 78 2.40 -2.91 -19.42
CA VAL A 78 1.08 -3.48 -19.14
C VAL A 78 0.07 -2.35 -18.90
N PRO A 79 -0.97 -2.19 -19.74
CA PRO A 79 -1.99 -1.18 -19.52
C PRO A 79 -2.85 -1.50 -18.29
N VAL A 80 -3.14 -0.49 -17.47
CA VAL A 80 -3.97 -0.64 -16.27
C VAL A 80 -5.02 0.47 -16.16
N VAL A 81 -6.11 0.18 -15.44
CA VAL A 81 -7.18 1.15 -15.20
C VAL A 81 -7.17 1.53 -13.72
N GLN A 82 -6.99 2.82 -13.43
CA GLN A 82 -7.15 3.35 -12.08
C GLN A 82 -8.64 3.40 -11.71
N GLY A 83 -8.95 3.09 -10.45
CA GLY A 83 -10.33 3.11 -9.98
C GLY A 83 -10.42 3.01 -8.46
N VAL A 84 -11.63 3.24 -7.94
CA VAL A 84 -11.95 3.12 -6.52
C VAL A 84 -12.76 1.85 -6.31
N LYS A 85 -12.45 1.08 -5.27
CA LYS A 85 -13.20 -0.13 -4.93
C LYS A 85 -14.61 0.22 -4.45
N SER A 86 -15.56 -0.67 -4.70
CA SER A 86 -16.88 -0.58 -4.07
C SER A 86 -16.78 -0.82 -2.56
N GLU A 87 -17.80 -0.41 -1.81
CA GLU A 87 -17.85 -0.63 -0.35
C GLU A 87 -17.69 -2.11 0.06
N MET A 88 -18.13 -3.04 -0.78
CA MET A 88 -18.00 -4.48 -0.52
C MET A 88 -16.60 -5.04 -0.80
N GLU A 89 -15.78 -4.34 -1.60
CA GLU A 89 -14.47 -4.81 -2.06
C GLU A 89 -13.31 -3.98 -1.51
N LYS A 90 -13.59 -2.90 -0.76
CA LYS A 90 -12.55 -2.10 -0.09
C LYS A 90 -11.95 -2.89 1.08
N PHE A 91 -10.76 -2.46 1.51
CA PHE A 91 -10.10 -3.10 2.64
C PHE A 91 -10.86 -2.82 3.93
N ALA A 92 -11.19 -3.87 4.69
CA ALA A 92 -12.03 -3.75 5.89
C ALA A 92 -11.36 -3.05 7.08
N GLY A 93 -10.05 -2.74 6.99
CA GLY A 93 -9.31 -2.03 8.03
C GLY A 93 -9.25 -0.51 7.86
N GLU A 94 -9.95 0.04 6.86
CA GLU A 94 -10.25 1.49 6.74
C GLU A 94 -11.45 1.91 7.59
#